data_AF-A0A519ZBY8-F1
#
_entry.id   AF-A0A519ZBY8-F1
#
_cell.length_a   1.000
_cell.length_b   1.000
_cell.length_c   1.000
_cell.angle_alpha   90.00
_cell.angle_beta   90.00
_cell.angle_gamma   90.00
#
_symmetry.space_group_name_H-M   'P 1'
#
loop_
_entity.id
_entity.type
_entity.pdbx_description
1 polymer ?
#
loop_
_entity_poly.entity_id
_entity_poly.type
_entity_poly.pdbx_seq_one_letter_code
_entity_poly.pdbx_strand_id
1 'polypeptide(L)'
;TNWSLYVVAVTNHATLEASLGYYINPLLNMVVGLWLFREKIDRWGWVAIGLAAVGVLIQALALGRPPWIALALAFSFGAYGVIRKRVAVEALPGLFVECLLLLPLGLAYVLWLHGTGADHAFSNPAGFAWALVNGPATVLPLALFAWSARRLPLSTIGFIQFLAPTLQFCVGVATGEPLTELRILSFAFIWLGAAVFLWAAWRRSRSERQALKDQAALV
;
A
#
# COMPACT_ATOMS: atom_id res chain seq x y z
N THR A 1 -9.77 -6.68 6.90
CA THR A 1 -8.57 -6.52 7.76
C THR A 1 -7.73 -5.32 7.39
N ASN A 2 -7.18 -5.22 6.17
CA ASN A 2 -6.23 -4.15 5.82
C ASN A 2 -6.80 -2.73 5.99
N TRP A 3 -7.94 -2.42 5.36
CA TRP A 3 -8.56 -1.10 5.44
C TRP A 3 -8.94 -0.72 6.87
N SER A 4 -9.59 -1.61 7.62
CA SER A 4 -9.97 -1.37 9.01
C SER A 4 -8.75 -1.09 9.89
N LEU A 5 -7.65 -1.83 9.71
CA LEU A 5 -6.41 -1.58 10.44
C LEU A 5 -5.79 -0.24 10.06
N TYR A 6 -5.84 0.15 8.79
CA TYR A 6 -5.38 1.47 8.34
C TYR A 6 -6.19 2.59 9.00
N VAL A 7 -7.52 2.49 9.02
CA VAL A 7 -8.38 3.48 9.70
C VAL A 7 -8.03 3.57 11.18
N VAL A 8 -7.94 2.43 11.88
CA VAL A 8 -7.52 2.40 13.29
C VAL A 8 -6.15 3.05 13.48
N ALA A 9 -5.19 2.80 12.60
CA ALA A 9 -3.86 3.40 12.70
C ALA A 9 -3.90 4.93 12.58
N VAL A 10 -4.59 5.45 11.57
CA VAL A 10 -4.70 6.90 11.34
C VAL A 10 -5.47 7.57 12.49
N THR A 11 -6.55 6.96 12.98
CA THR A 11 -7.33 7.49 14.11
C THR A 11 -6.56 7.48 15.44
N ASN A 12 -5.54 6.62 15.59
CA ASN A 12 -4.73 6.49 16.81
C ASN A 12 -3.31 7.07 16.66
N HIS A 13 -3.11 8.05 15.78
CA HIS A 13 -1.81 8.73 15.58
C HIS A 13 -0.65 7.77 15.24
N ALA A 14 -0.94 6.75 14.42
CA ALA A 14 0.03 5.80 13.90
C ALA A 14 0.10 5.84 12.37
N THR A 15 -0.13 6.99 11.76
CA THR A 15 -0.08 7.23 10.31
C THR A 15 1.33 7.01 9.77
N LEU A 16 2.37 7.40 10.51
CA LEU A 16 3.77 7.13 10.14
C LEU A 16 4.06 5.62 10.12
N GLU A 17 3.53 4.85 11.07
CA GLU A 17 3.67 3.39 11.09
C GLU A 17 2.85 2.74 9.94
N ALA A 18 1.69 3.29 9.59
CA ALA A 18 0.93 2.85 8.44
C ALA A 18 1.67 3.09 7.11
N SER A 19 2.24 4.29 6.92
CA SER A 19 3.09 4.64 5.77
C SER A 19 4.24 3.64 5.59
N LEU A 20 4.93 3.30 6.68
CA LEU A 20 5.97 2.26 6.68
C LEU A 20 5.43 0.94 6.10
N GLY A 21 4.26 0.48 6.53
CA GLY A 21 3.66 -0.76 6.04
C GLY A 21 3.44 -0.76 4.53
N TYR A 22 3.01 0.36 3.97
CA TYR A 22 2.85 0.51 2.52
C TYR A 22 4.18 0.57 1.77
N TYR A 23 5.28 1.03 2.37
CA TYR A 23 6.62 0.88 1.79
C TYR A 23 7.14 -0.56 1.82
N ILE A 24 6.81 -1.33 2.86
CA ILE A 24 7.21 -2.74 2.98
C ILE A 24 6.50 -3.58 1.90
N ASN A 25 5.27 -3.23 1.53
CA ASN A 25 4.43 -4.01 0.61
C ASN A 25 5.10 -4.47 -0.70
N PRO A 26 5.67 -3.57 -1.54
CA PRO A 26 6.34 -3.99 -2.76
C PRO A 26 7.47 -5.00 -2.53
N LEU A 27 8.24 -4.83 -1.46
CA LEU A 27 9.38 -5.67 -1.13
C LEU A 27 8.94 -7.03 -0.59
N LEU A 28 7.91 -7.04 0.25
CA LEU A 28 7.27 -8.28 0.71
C LEU A 28 6.72 -9.07 -0.49
N ASN A 29 6.05 -8.39 -1.42
CA ASN A 29 5.54 -9.03 -2.64
C ASN A 29 6.66 -9.65 -3.49
N MET A 30 7.86 -9.07 -3.54
CA MET A 30 9.01 -9.68 -4.21
C MET A 30 9.47 -10.96 -3.52
N VAL A 31 9.60 -10.94 -2.19
CA VAL A 31 9.99 -12.12 -1.40
C VAL A 31 8.97 -13.24 -1.55
N VAL A 32 7.68 -12.90 -1.48
CA VAL A 32 6.57 -13.85 -1.70
C VAL A 32 6.56 -14.35 -3.15
N GLY A 33 6.84 -13.48 -4.13
CA GLY A 33 7.04 -13.81 -5.55
C GLY A 33 8.10 -14.89 -5.76
N LEU A 34 9.26 -14.70 -5.14
CA LEU A 34 10.36 -15.66 -5.15
C LEU A 34 9.95 -17.00 -4.54
N TRP A 35 9.31 -17.00 -3.38
CA TRP A 35 9.01 -18.23 -2.64
C TRP A 35 7.84 -19.02 -3.23
N LEU A 36 6.73 -18.36 -3.56
CA LEU A 36 5.49 -19.03 -4.02
C LEU A 36 5.44 -19.21 -5.54
N PHE A 37 6.01 -18.28 -6.30
CA PHE A 37 5.93 -18.28 -7.77
C PHE A 37 7.27 -18.56 -8.45
N ARG A 38 8.34 -18.79 -7.67
CA ARG A 38 9.70 -19.08 -8.15
C ARG A 38 10.27 -17.99 -9.06
N GLU A 39 9.84 -16.75 -8.84
CA GLU A 39 10.35 -15.59 -9.56
C GLU A 39 11.79 -15.28 -9.15
N LYS A 40 12.65 -14.88 -10.09
CA LYS A 40 14.04 -14.55 -9.79
C LYS A 40 14.14 -13.09 -9.32
N ILE A 41 14.73 -12.88 -8.15
CA ILE A 41 15.11 -11.55 -7.66
C ILE A 41 16.52 -11.23 -8.15
N ASP A 42 16.69 -10.09 -8.79
CA ASP A 42 18.01 -9.61 -9.23
C ASP A 42 18.80 -8.98 -8.07
N ARG A 43 20.08 -8.71 -8.31
CA ARG A 43 20.97 -8.10 -7.31
C ARG A 43 20.41 -6.80 -6.70
N TRP A 44 19.72 -5.98 -7.50
CA TRP A 44 19.19 -4.70 -7.05
C TRP A 44 17.93 -4.86 -6.21
N GLY A 45 17.10 -5.85 -6.51
CA GLY A 45 15.99 -6.25 -5.64
C GLY A 45 16.46 -6.66 -4.25
N TRP A 46 17.55 -7.44 -4.16
CA TRP A 46 18.15 -7.80 -2.87
C TRP A 46 18.70 -6.60 -2.10
N VAL A 47 19.36 -5.65 -2.78
CA VAL A 47 19.82 -4.41 -2.16
C VAL A 47 18.63 -3.60 -1.63
N ALA A 48 17.55 -3.47 -2.40
CA ALA A 48 16.35 -2.76 -1.97
C ALA A 48 15.69 -3.40 -0.73
N ILE A 49 15.57 -4.74 -0.72
CA ILE A 49 15.08 -5.49 0.44
C ILE A 49 15.98 -5.26 1.66
N GLY A 50 17.30 -5.32 1.50
CA GLY A 50 18.25 -5.08 2.59
C GLY A 50 18.14 -3.69 3.19
N LEU A 51 18.06 -2.65 2.35
CA LEU A 51 17.88 -1.26 2.80
C LEU A 51 16.59 -1.07 3.59
N ALA A 52 15.48 -1.63 3.10
CA ALA A 52 14.22 -1.55 3.83
C ALA A 52 14.22 -2.37 5.12
N ALA A 53 14.87 -3.54 5.15
CA ALA A 53 15.01 -4.33 6.37
C ALA A 53 15.75 -3.52 7.45
N VAL A 54 16.84 -2.84 7.07
CA VAL A 54 17.55 -1.91 7.97
C VAL A 54 16.63 -0.77 8.42
N GLY A 55 15.89 -0.15 7.51
CA GLY A 55 14.91 0.89 7.86
C GLY A 55 13.85 0.42 8.86
N VAL A 56 13.27 -0.77 8.65
CA VAL A 56 12.30 -1.38 9.57
C VAL A 56 12.90 -1.68 10.94
N LEU A 57 14.15 -2.16 10.99
CA LEU A 57 14.86 -2.38 12.25
C LEU A 57 15.09 -1.06 13.01
N ILE A 58 15.55 -0.01 12.30
CA ILE A 58 15.71 1.33 12.89
C ILE A 58 14.36 1.86 13.36
N GLN A 59 13.28 1.63 12.61
CA GLN A 59 11.94 2.02 13.03
C GLN A 59 11.49 1.29 14.30
N ALA A 60 11.79 0.00 14.43
CA ALA A 60 11.49 -0.77 15.63
C ALA A 60 12.20 -0.19 16.86
N LEU A 61 13.48 0.20 16.70
CA LEU A 61 14.24 0.90 17.74
C LEU A 61 13.62 2.26 18.06
N ALA A 62 13.22 3.03 17.04
CA ALA A 62 12.61 4.35 17.20
C ALA A 62 11.22 4.30 17.88
N LEU A 63 10.49 3.20 17.72
CA LEU A 63 9.21 2.95 18.37
C LEU A 63 9.37 2.35 19.77
N GLY A 64 10.54 1.79 20.10
CA GLY A 64 10.75 0.96 21.30
C GLY A 64 9.98 -0.36 21.28
N ARG A 65 9.38 -0.71 20.13
CA ARG A 65 8.58 -1.92 19.91
C ARG A 65 8.61 -2.31 18.44
N PRO A 66 8.34 -3.59 18.09
CA PRO A 66 8.14 -3.97 16.71
C PRO A 66 7.02 -3.13 16.03
N PRO A 67 7.20 -2.73 14.76
CA PRO A 67 6.22 -1.95 14.00
C PRO A 67 5.07 -2.84 13.52
N TRP A 68 4.29 -3.39 14.45
CA TRP A 68 3.29 -4.40 14.17
C TRP A 68 2.16 -3.90 13.25
N ILE A 69 1.82 -2.60 13.25
CA ILE A 69 0.81 -2.04 12.32
C ILE A 69 1.36 -2.12 10.91
N ALA A 70 2.61 -1.68 10.70
CA ALA A 70 3.27 -1.72 9.41
C ALA A 70 3.34 -3.15 8.86
N LEU A 71 3.76 -4.09 9.72
CA LEU A 71 3.88 -5.51 9.37
C LEU A 71 2.51 -6.12 9.06
N ALA A 72 1.50 -5.91 9.91
CA ALA A 72 0.17 -6.45 9.68
C ALA A 72 -0.49 -5.88 8.42
N LEU A 73 -0.29 -4.59 8.11
CA LEU A 73 -0.71 -3.99 6.84
C LEU A 73 0.01 -4.65 5.66
N ALA A 74 1.34 -4.82 5.76
CA ALA A 74 2.13 -5.43 4.69
C ALA A 74 1.70 -6.88 4.42
N PHE A 75 1.63 -7.71 5.47
CA PHE A 75 1.24 -9.12 5.34
C PHE A 75 -0.20 -9.30 4.88
N SER A 76 -1.15 -8.51 5.40
CA SER A 76 -2.55 -8.60 4.97
C SER A 76 -2.73 -8.23 3.50
N PHE A 77 -2.01 -7.21 3.01
CA PHE A 77 -2.07 -6.80 1.62
C PHE A 77 -1.32 -7.79 0.71
N GLY A 78 -0.16 -8.29 1.12
CA GLY A 78 0.58 -9.33 0.41
C GLY A 78 -0.23 -10.62 0.27
N ALA A 79 -0.90 -11.06 1.34
CA ALA A 79 -1.80 -12.22 1.30
C ALA A 79 -2.96 -12.00 0.32
N TYR A 80 -3.59 -10.82 0.35
CA TYR A 80 -4.62 -10.45 -0.65
C TYR A 80 -4.07 -10.50 -2.08
N GLY A 81 -2.86 -9.98 -2.31
CA GLY A 81 -2.19 -10.02 -3.62
C GLY A 81 -1.97 -11.45 -4.12
N VAL A 82 -1.56 -12.37 -3.25
CA VAL A 82 -1.40 -13.80 -3.59
C VAL A 82 -2.73 -14.44 -3.97
N ILE A 83 -3.78 -14.17 -3.19
CA ILE A 83 -5.14 -14.70 -3.47
C ILE A 83 -5.61 -14.19 -4.83
N ARG A 84 -5.52 -12.88 -5.09
CA ARG A 84 -5.94 -12.27 -6.36
C ARG A 84 -5.12 -12.76 -7.55
N LYS A 85 -3.83 -13.07 -7.37
CA LYS A 85 -3.00 -13.66 -8.44
C LYS A 85 -3.40 -15.10 -8.78
N ARG A 86 -4.07 -15.83 -7.88
CA ARG A 86 -4.52 -17.22 -8.10
C ARG A 86 -5.98 -17.34 -8.55
N VAL A 87 -6.81 -16.36 -8.22
CA VAL A 87 -8.25 -16.37 -8.56
C VAL A 87 -8.45 -15.85 -9.98
N ALA A 88 -9.07 -16.65 -10.84
CA ALA A 88 -9.38 -16.31 -12.24
C ALA A 88 -10.67 -15.48 -12.37
N VAL A 89 -10.78 -14.38 -11.63
CA VAL A 89 -11.92 -13.45 -11.70
C VAL A 89 -11.41 -12.09 -12.15
N GLU A 90 -12.13 -11.46 -13.07
CA GLU A 90 -11.82 -10.11 -13.51
C GLU A 90 -11.81 -9.12 -12.32
N ALA A 91 -10.90 -8.15 -12.36
CA ALA A 91 -10.63 -7.29 -11.21
C ALA A 91 -11.88 -6.50 -10.73
N LEU A 92 -12.73 -6.04 -11.66
CA LEU A 92 -13.89 -5.20 -11.35
C LEU A 92 -15.06 -6.01 -10.78
N PRO A 93 -15.52 -7.11 -11.41
CA PRO A 93 -16.51 -8.00 -10.80
C PRO A 93 -16.04 -8.57 -9.46
N GLY A 94 -14.76 -8.93 -9.35
CA GLY A 94 -14.20 -9.44 -8.09
C GLY A 94 -14.26 -8.41 -6.96
N LEU A 95 -13.90 -7.15 -7.22
CA LEU A 95 -14.01 -6.08 -6.22
C LEU A 95 -15.48 -5.79 -5.84
N PHE A 96 -16.39 -5.83 -6.80
CA PHE A 96 -17.82 -5.65 -6.54
C PHE A 96 -18.36 -6.75 -5.60
N VAL A 97 -18.00 -8.00 -5.84
CA VAL A 97 -18.37 -9.12 -4.96
C VAL A 97 -17.75 -8.96 -3.57
N GLU A 98 -16.47 -8.58 -3.47
CA GLU A 98 -15.81 -8.30 -2.19
C GLU A 98 -16.56 -7.21 -1.41
N CYS A 99 -16.99 -6.13 -2.07
CA CYS A 99 -17.78 -5.07 -1.46
C CYS A 99 -19.17 -5.55 -1.02
N LEU A 100 -19.87 -6.34 -1.84
CA LEU A 100 -21.18 -6.92 -1.49
C LEU A 100 -21.09 -7.85 -0.29
N LEU A 101 -20.04 -8.67 -0.20
CA LEU A 101 -19.80 -9.55 0.94
C LEU A 101 -19.51 -8.78 2.21
N LEU A 102 -18.82 -7.63 2.12
CA LEU A 102 -18.52 -6.78 3.26
C LEU A 102 -19.69 -5.85 3.64
N LEU A 103 -20.64 -5.59 2.73
CA LEU A 103 -21.79 -4.72 2.97
C LEU A 103 -22.60 -5.09 4.22
N PRO A 104 -23.04 -6.36 4.44
CA PRO A 104 -23.80 -6.70 5.64
C PRO A 104 -22.99 -6.52 6.92
N LEU A 105 -21.69 -6.80 6.90
CA LEU A 105 -20.79 -6.60 8.04
C LEU A 105 -20.60 -5.12 8.35
N GLY A 106 -20.42 -4.29 7.30
CA GLY A 106 -20.32 -2.84 7.42
C GLY A 106 -21.61 -2.22 7.96
N LEU A 107 -22.76 -2.66 7.47
CA LEU A 107 -24.06 -2.20 7.96
C LEU A 107 -24.28 -2.59 9.43
N ALA A 108 -23.98 -3.84 9.80
CA ALA A 108 -24.05 -4.28 11.19
C ALA A 108 -23.15 -3.45 12.11
N TYR A 109 -21.93 -3.13 11.67
CA TYR A 109 -21.00 -2.30 12.43
C TYR A 109 -21.51 -0.86 12.62
N VAL A 110 -22.07 -0.26 11.56
CA VAL A 110 -22.66 1.09 11.62
C VAL A 110 -23.87 1.12 12.57
N LEU A 111 -24.75 0.12 12.49
CA LEU A 111 -25.90 0.01 13.41
C LEU A 111 -25.47 -0.18 14.86
N TRP A 112 -24.39 -0.96 15.09
CA TRP A 112 -23.82 -1.14 16.42
C TRP A 112 -23.21 0.16 16.98
N LEU A 113 -22.47 0.92 16.16
CA LEU A 113 -21.95 2.24 16.56
C LEU A 113 -23.09 3.20 16.92
N HIS A 114 -24.18 3.18 16.14
CA HIS A 114 -25.34 4.01 16.42
C HIS A 114 -26.04 3.60 17.72
N GLY A 115 -26.25 2.30 17.93
CA GLY A 115 -26.86 1.77 19.15
C GLY A 115 -26.04 2.02 20.43
N THR A 116 -24.73 2.20 20.30
CA THR A 116 -23.83 2.54 21.41
C THR A 116 -23.60 4.05 21.59
N GLY A 117 -24.17 4.88 20.70
CA GLY A 117 -23.94 6.34 20.69
C GLY A 117 -22.51 6.75 20.30
N ALA A 118 -21.72 5.82 19.76
CA ALA A 118 -20.35 6.05 19.31
C ALA A 118 -20.27 6.49 17.83
N ASP A 119 -21.42 6.64 17.16
CA ASP A 119 -21.46 7.07 15.77
C ASP A 119 -21.22 8.58 15.63
N HIS A 120 -20.41 8.95 14.64
CA HIS A 120 -20.24 10.34 14.24
C HIS A 120 -21.07 10.69 12.99
N ALA A 121 -21.44 9.68 12.19
CA ALA A 121 -22.09 9.88 10.90
C ALA A 121 -23.54 10.36 11.03
N PHE A 122 -24.29 9.95 12.05
CA PHE A 122 -25.67 10.37 12.26
C PHE A 122 -25.82 11.39 13.39
N SER A 123 -24.72 11.75 14.05
CA SER A 123 -24.69 12.75 15.13
C SER A 123 -25.13 14.16 14.70
N ASN A 124 -24.87 14.56 13.44
CA ASN A 124 -25.29 15.85 12.89
C ASN A 124 -25.28 15.82 11.33
N PRO A 125 -25.94 16.79 10.65
CA PRO A 125 -26.00 16.82 9.19
C PRO A 125 -24.63 16.87 8.49
N ALA A 126 -23.63 17.53 9.08
CA ALA A 126 -22.29 17.60 8.52
C ALA A 126 -21.55 16.26 8.62
N GLY A 127 -21.71 15.53 9.74
CA GLY A 127 -21.20 14.17 9.92
C GLY A 127 -21.76 13.22 8.86
N PHE A 128 -23.07 13.34 8.57
CA PHE A 128 -23.71 12.53 7.53
C PHE A 128 -23.19 12.88 6.14
N ALA A 129 -23.01 14.17 5.84
CA ALA A 129 -22.43 14.62 4.60
C ALA A 129 -20.99 14.08 4.41
N TRP A 130 -20.14 14.15 5.44
CA TRP A 130 -18.80 13.58 5.39
C TRP A 130 -18.80 12.07 5.19
N ALA A 131 -19.70 11.34 5.86
CA ALA A 131 -19.84 9.90 5.68
C ALA A 131 -20.24 9.55 4.24
N LEU A 132 -21.15 10.32 3.63
CA LEU A 132 -21.59 10.11 2.25
C LEU A 132 -20.45 10.38 1.24
N VAL A 133 -19.63 11.41 1.49
CA VAL A 133 -18.50 11.77 0.63
C VAL A 133 -17.37 10.72 0.64
N ASN A 134 -17.21 9.95 1.73
CA ASN A 134 -16.16 8.93 1.82
C ASN A 134 -16.26 7.86 0.73
N GLY A 135 -17.47 7.48 0.31
CA GLY A 135 -17.70 6.50 -0.76
C GLY A 135 -17.10 6.96 -2.10
N PRO A 136 -17.59 8.08 -2.68
CA PRO A 136 -17.01 8.67 -3.88
C PRO A 136 -15.53 9.01 -3.73
N ALA A 137 -15.10 9.54 -2.58
CA ALA A 137 -13.70 9.86 -2.31
C ALA A 137 -12.78 8.63 -2.39
N THR A 138 -13.30 7.42 -2.14
CA THR A 138 -12.54 6.17 -2.25
C THR A 138 -12.65 5.57 -3.66
N VAL A 139 -13.86 5.51 -4.21
CA VAL A 139 -14.11 4.83 -5.49
C VAL A 139 -13.54 5.61 -6.67
N LEU A 140 -13.57 6.95 -6.64
CA LEU A 140 -13.08 7.78 -7.75
C LEU A 140 -11.56 7.59 -7.98
N PRO A 141 -10.67 7.71 -6.96
CA PRO A 141 -9.25 7.42 -7.15
C PRO A 141 -8.98 5.99 -7.59
N LEU A 142 -9.73 5.00 -7.08
CA LEU A 142 -9.58 3.61 -7.51
C LEU A 142 -9.97 3.40 -8.98
N ALA A 143 -11.05 4.03 -9.44
CA ALA A 143 -11.48 3.98 -10.83
C ALA A 143 -10.47 4.67 -11.76
N LEU A 144 -9.99 5.86 -11.37
CA LEU A 144 -8.92 6.56 -12.08
C LEU A 144 -7.63 5.74 -12.12
N PHE A 145 -7.24 5.12 -11.01
CA PHE A 145 -6.09 4.22 -10.95
C PHE A 145 -6.27 3.02 -11.87
N ALA A 146 -7.42 2.33 -11.84
CA ALA A 146 -7.69 1.20 -12.73
C ALA A 146 -7.66 1.61 -14.22
N TRP A 147 -8.15 2.81 -14.54
CA TRP A 147 -8.08 3.38 -15.88
C TRP A 147 -6.64 3.69 -16.31
N SER A 148 -5.83 4.29 -15.45
CA SER A 148 -4.43 4.61 -15.70
C SER A 148 -3.54 3.38 -15.75
N ALA A 149 -3.81 2.38 -14.89
CA ALA A 149 -3.01 1.16 -14.79
C ALA A 149 -3.04 0.32 -16.08
N ARG A 150 -4.10 0.44 -16.88
CA ARG A 150 -4.20 -0.20 -18.20
C ARG A 150 -3.43 0.53 -19.31
N ARG A 151 -3.02 1.78 -19.08
CA ARG A 151 -2.42 2.68 -20.08
C ARG A 151 -0.96 3.04 -19.80
N LEU A 152 -0.53 2.91 -18.56
CA LEU A 152 0.83 3.25 -18.15
C LEU A 152 1.70 1.98 -18.09
N PRO A 153 3.00 2.09 -18.40
CA PRO A 153 3.95 1.02 -18.13
C PRO A 153 3.95 0.64 -16.65
N LEU A 154 4.14 -0.65 -16.34
CA LEU A 154 4.16 -1.16 -14.96
C LEU A 154 5.18 -0.43 -14.07
N SER A 155 6.34 -0.07 -14.62
CA SER A 155 7.36 0.72 -13.92
C SER A 155 6.85 2.10 -13.49
N THR A 156 6.04 2.76 -14.33
CA THR A 156 5.44 4.06 -14.01
C THR A 156 4.37 3.92 -12.93
N ILE A 157 3.55 2.88 -13.01
CA ILE A 157 2.56 2.56 -11.98
C ILE A 157 3.26 2.30 -10.63
N GLY A 158 4.34 1.52 -10.64
CA GLY A 158 5.16 1.25 -9.45
C GLY A 158 5.73 2.54 -8.85
N PHE A 159 6.25 3.45 -9.68
CA PHE A 159 6.74 4.77 -9.24
C PHE A 159 5.65 5.59 -8.55
N ILE A 160 4.48 5.70 -9.18
CA ILE A 160 3.35 6.46 -8.63
C ILE A 160 2.87 5.84 -7.31
N GLN A 161 2.91 4.51 -7.16
CA GLN A 161 2.49 3.85 -5.93
C GLN A 161 3.40 4.14 -4.73
N PHE A 162 4.67 4.52 -4.92
CA PHE A 162 5.50 5.00 -3.81
C PHE A 162 5.16 6.41 -3.35
N LEU A 163 4.39 7.17 -4.14
CA LEU A 163 3.92 8.48 -3.72
C LEU A 163 2.92 8.38 -2.58
N ALA A 164 2.03 7.38 -2.60
CA ALA A 164 1.02 7.20 -1.57
C ALA A 164 1.61 7.08 -0.15
N PRO A 165 2.58 6.21 0.14
CA PRO A 165 3.20 6.17 1.46
C PRO A 165 4.01 7.43 1.78
N THR A 166 4.59 8.14 0.79
CA THR A 166 5.23 9.44 1.03
C THR A 166 4.22 10.48 1.49
N LEU A 167 3.05 10.54 0.83
CA LEU A 167 1.98 11.45 1.21
C LEU A 167 1.43 11.10 2.60
N GLN A 168 1.27 9.81 2.92
CA GLN A 168 0.89 9.37 4.27
C GLN A 168 1.93 9.79 5.32
N PHE A 169 3.22 9.70 5.00
CA PHE A 169 4.28 10.21 5.87
C PHE A 169 4.12 11.72 6.11
N CYS A 170 3.96 12.50 5.04
CA CYS A 170 3.77 13.95 5.13
C CYS A 170 2.52 14.31 5.94
N VAL A 171 1.41 13.58 5.75
CA VAL A 171 0.19 13.76 6.53
C VAL A 171 0.44 13.46 8.00
N GLY A 172 1.08 12.33 8.34
CA GLY A 172 1.42 11.99 9.72
C GLY A 172 2.28 13.04 10.40
N VAL A 173 3.27 13.61 9.69
CA VAL A 173 4.07 14.72 10.21
C VAL A 173 3.22 15.98 10.38
N ALA A 174 2.38 16.32 9.40
CA ALA A 174 1.53 17.52 9.44
C ALA A 174 0.45 17.45 10.53
N THR A 175 -0.01 16.25 10.90
CA THR A 175 -0.95 16.03 12.01
C THR A 175 -0.26 15.98 13.37
N GLY A 176 1.06 16.17 13.42
CA GLY A 176 1.84 16.30 14.66
C GLY A 176 2.41 15.00 15.21
N GLU A 177 2.48 13.91 14.41
CA GLU A 177 3.16 12.70 14.89
C GLU A 177 4.66 12.96 15.10
N PRO A 178 5.24 12.49 16.22
CA PRO A 178 6.60 12.82 16.60
C PRO A 178 7.60 12.24 15.59
N LEU A 179 8.39 13.14 15.00
CA LEU A 179 9.43 12.79 14.04
C LEU A 179 10.81 12.86 14.72
N THR A 180 11.21 11.74 15.33
CA THR A 180 12.54 11.62 15.95
C THR A 180 13.63 11.41 14.91
N GLU A 181 14.87 11.71 15.26
CA GLU A 181 16.04 11.49 14.38
C GLU A 181 16.13 10.04 13.88
N LEU A 182 15.85 9.07 14.76
CA LEU A 182 15.82 7.65 14.39
C LEU A 182 14.71 7.35 13.37
N ARG A 183 13.53 7.97 13.48
CA ARG A 183 12.46 7.80 12.47
C ARG A 183 12.88 8.39 11.13
N ILE A 184 13.51 9.56 11.12
CA ILE A 184 14.02 10.17 9.89
C ILE A 184 15.04 9.24 9.22
N LEU A 185 15.98 8.72 10.00
CA LEU A 185 16.98 7.78 9.50
C LEU A 185 16.34 6.51 8.93
N SER A 186 15.36 5.94 9.63
CA SER A 186 14.56 4.81 9.15
C SER A 186 13.91 5.09 7.78
N PHE A 187 13.18 6.21 7.65
CA PHE A 187 12.54 6.61 6.40
C PHE A 187 13.55 6.90 5.28
N ALA A 188 14.73 7.45 5.60
CA ALA A 188 15.80 7.62 4.62
C ALA A 188 16.26 6.28 4.03
N PHE A 189 16.48 5.25 4.86
CA PHE A 189 16.80 3.90 4.39
C PHE A 189 15.70 3.30 3.53
N ILE A 190 14.44 3.51 3.91
CA ILE A 190 13.27 3.03 3.15
C ILE A 190 13.17 3.72 1.79
N TRP A 191 13.33 5.05 1.74
CA TRP A 191 13.33 5.81 0.50
C TRP A 191 14.50 5.43 -0.41
N LEU A 192 15.68 5.19 0.16
CA LEU A 192 16.81 4.66 -0.60
C LEU A 192 16.48 3.27 -1.18
N GLY A 193 15.90 2.37 -0.39
CA GLY A 193 15.45 1.06 -0.86
C GLY A 193 14.41 1.16 -1.99
N ALA A 194 13.41 2.02 -1.82
CA ALA A 194 12.41 2.31 -2.85
C ALA A 194 13.03 2.89 -4.12
N ALA A 195 13.98 3.84 -4.00
CA ALA A 195 14.68 4.43 -5.13
C ALA A 195 15.51 3.39 -5.90
N VAL A 196 16.23 2.52 -5.20
CA VAL A 196 16.98 1.40 -5.81
C VAL A 196 16.03 0.45 -6.54
N PHE A 197 14.93 0.07 -5.90
CA PHE A 197 13.91 -0.78 -6.51
C PHE A 197 13.33 -0.16 -7.79
N LEU A 198 12.98 1.13 -7.74
CA LEU A 198 12.43 1.86 -8.88
C LEU A 198 13.41 1.97 -10.03
N TRP A 199 14.66 2.30 -9.73
CA TRP A 199 15.71 2.37 -10.74
C TRP A 199 15.97 1.01 -11.40
N ALA A 200 15.96 -0.08 -10.62
CA ALA A 200 16.09 -1.44 -11.14
C ALA A 200 14.92 -1.83 -12.06
N ALA A 201 13.68 -1.54 -11.63
CA ALA A 201 12.48 -1.80 -12.42
C ALA A 201 12.48 -1.01 -13.74
N TRP A 202 12.90 0.26 -13.70
CA TRP A 202 13.04 1.10 -14.89
C TRP A 202 14.09 0.56 -15.88
N ARG A 203 15.26 0.15 -15.38
CA ARG A 203 16.30 -0.45 -16.23
C ARG A 203 15.82 -1.72 -16.92
N ARG A 204 15.13 -2.60 -16.19
CA ARG A 204 14.59 -3.87 -16.73
C ARG A 204 13.56 -3.64 -17.82
N SER A 205 12.63 -2.72 -17.60
CA SER A 205 11.63 -2.34 -18.61
C SER A 205 12.28 -1.79 -19.89
N ARG A 206 13.35 -1.00 -19.75
CA ARG A 206 14.07 -0.45 -20.91
C ARG A 206 14.80 -1.52 -21.71
N SER A 207 15.44 -2.50 -21.05
CA SER A 207 16.10 -3.60 -21.75
C SER A 207 15.11 -4.52 -22.47
N GLU A 208 13.97 -4.84 -21.85
CA GLU A 208 12.91 -5.65 -22.48
C GLU A 208 12.36 -4.95 -23.73
N ARG A 209 12.11 -3.64 -23.65
CA ARG A 209 11.62 -2.85 -24.79
C ARG A 209 12.64 -2.76 -25.93
N GLN A 210 13.94 -2.70 -25.62
CA GLN A 210 14.98 -2.71 -26.65
C GLN A 210 15.07 -4.07 -27.34
N ALA A 211 15.04 -5.17 -26.59
CA ALA A 211 15.06 -6.53 -27.14
C ALA A 211 13.88 -6.79 -28.09
N LEU A 212 12.68 -6.29 -27.75
CA LEU A 212 11.50 -6.38 -28.62
C LEU A 212 11.67 -5.58 -29.92
N LYS A 213 12.31 -4.41 -29.87
CA LYS A 213 12.60 -3.60 -31.07
C LYS A 213 13.61 -4.29 -31.97
N ASP A 214 14.67 -4.84 -31.38
CA ASP A 214 15.72 -5.53 -32.13
C ASP A 214 15.16 -6.79 -32.80
N GLN A 215 14.25 -7.53 -32.15
CA GLN A 215 13.53 -8.65 -32.76
C GLN A 215 12.60 -8.21 -33.90
N ALA A 216 11.85 -7.12 -33.72
CA ALA A 216 10.97 -6.59 -34.77
C ALA A 216 11.73 -6.04 -35.99
N ALA A 217 13.00 -5.65 -35.83
CA ALA A 217 13.85 -5.21 -36.92
C ALA A 217 14.47 -6.37 -37.74
N LEU A 218 14.37 -7.61 -37.23
CA LEU A 218 14.88 -8.84 -37.86
C LEU A 218 13.80 -9.61 -38.64
N VAL A 219 12.54 -9.15 -38.60
CA VAL A 219 11.37 -9.71 -39.31
C VAL A 219 10.98 -8.77 -40.44
#